data_AF-A0A3M1IE82-F1
#
_entry.id   AF-A0A3M1IE82-F1
#
_cell.length_a   1.000
_cell.length_b   1.000
_cell.length_c   1.000
_cell.angle_alpha   90.00
_cell.angle_beta   90.00
_cell.angle_gamma   90.00
#
_symmetry.space_group_name_H-M   'P 1'
#
loop_
_entity.id
_entity.type
_entity.pdbx_description
1 polymer ?
#
loop_
_entity_poly.entity_id
_entity_poly.type
_entity_poly.pdbx_seq_one_letter_code
_entity_poly.pdbx_strand_id
1 'polypeptide(L)'
;MEIRLFQWLIPLISLLFIMNQLLRYRKGRLNMGEALFGAAVWLAIAMLAIFPDRISKMIAHLFGIESNTNAVMFFGLGVLFYMQYQMYRIIVRQRRAISELNRQLAIRDFEQQADKA
;
A
#
# COMPACT_ATOMS: atom_id res chain seq x y z
N MET A 1 4.98 30.34 18.38
CA MET A 1 4.61 29.34 17.36
C MET A 1 5.73 28.32 17.31
N GLU A 2 5.55 27.15 17.92
CA GLU A 2 6.55 26.09 17.80
C GLU A 2 6.44 25.47 16.41
N ILE A 3 7.39 25.80 15.54
CA ILE A 3 7.47 25.25 14.19
C ILE A 3 7.84 23.78 14.34
N ARG A 4 6.84 22.92 14.37
CA ARG A 4 7.04 21.48 14.40
C ARG A 4 7.44 21.05 13.00
N LEU A 5 8.74 20.81 12.78
CA LEU A 5 9.35 20.46 11.48
C LEU A 5 8.59 19.37 10.71
N PHE A 6 7.94 18.44 11.42
CA PHE A 6 7.13 17.39 10.80
C PHE A 6 5.92 17.93 9.99
N GLN A 7 5.35 19.08 10.36
CA GLN A 7 4.18 19.65 9.69
C GLN A 7 4.49 20.12 8.27
N TRP A 8 5.76 20.41 7.96
CA TRP A 8 6.20 20.81 6.62
C TRP A 8 6.88 19.68 5.85
N LEU A 9 7.62 18.81 6.56
CA LEU A 9 8.34 17.70 5.94
C LEU A 9 7.39 16.67 5.33
N ILE A 10 6.32 16.29 6.06
CA ILE A 10 5.42 15.22 5.63
C ILE A 10 4.59 15.62 4.39
N PRO A 11 3.99 16.83 4.30
CA PRO A 11 3.30 17.25 3.08
C PRO A 11 4.23 17.35 1.87
N LEU A 12 5.47 17.78 2.07
CA LEU A 12 6.47 17.85 1.00
C LEU A 12 6.80 16.46 0.44
N ILE A 13 6.99 15.47 1.33
CA ILE A 13 7.21 14.08 0.95
C ILE A 13 5.98 13.50 0.24
N SER A 14 4.77 13.74 0.75
CA SER A 14 3.53 13.31 0.09
C SER A 14 3.41 13.89 -1.32
N LEU A 15 3.77 15.15 -1.53
CA LEU A 15 3.77 15.79 -2.85
C LEU A 15 4.75 15.09 -3.81
N LEU A 16 5.96 14.79 -3.35
CA LEU A 16 6.96 14.05 -4.14
C LEU A 16 6.45 12.66 -4.54
N PHE A 17 5.78 11.96 -3.62
CA PHE A 17 5.21 10.66 -3.90
C PHE A 17 4.05 10.72 -4.90
N ILE A 18 3.14 11.69 -4.77
CA ILE A 18 2.07 11.93 -5.76
C ILE A 18 2.67 12.23 -7.14
N MET A 19 3.71 13.07 -7.19
CA MET A 19 4.39 13.40 -8.45
C MET A 19 5.05 12.15 -9.08
N ASN A 20 5.69 11.31 -8.27
CA ASN A 20 6.28 10.05 -8.73
C ASN A 20 5.22 9.05 -9.22
N GLN A 21 4.05 9.02 -8.57
CA GLN A 21 2.90 8.21 -8.98
C GLN A 21 2.36 8.67 -10.35
N LEU A 22 2.21 9.99 -10.55
CA LEU A 22 1.80 10.59 -11.82
C LEU A 22 2.80 10.33 -12.95
N LEU A 23 4.10 10.41 -12.65
CA LEU A 23 5.16 10.08 -13.60
C LEU A 23 5.12 8.61 -14.03
N ARG A 24 4.83 7.68 -13.11
CA ARG A 24 4.70 6.25 -13.42
C ARG A 24 3.40 5.92 -14.16
N TYR A 25 2.30 6.64 -13.87
CA TYR A 25 1.05 6.57 -14.64
C TYR A 25 1.27 7.04 -16.08
N ARG A 26 1.95 8.19 -16.29
CA ARG A 26 2.31 8.68 -17.63
C ARG A 26 3.20 7.72 -18.42
N LYS A 27 4.00 6.90 -17.75
CA LYS A 27 4.82 5.85 -18.38
C LYS A 27 4.02 4.58 -18.73
N GLY A 28 2.70 4.56 -18.52
CA GLY A 28 1.82 3.41 -18.84
C GLY A 28 2.04 2.18 -17.95
N ARG A 29 2.79 2.32 -16.83
CA ARG A 29 3.15 1.21 -15.94
C ARG A 29 2.21 1.03 -14.76
N LEU A 30 1.19 1.88 -14.63
CA LEU A 30 0.27 1.92 -13.50
C LEU A 30 -1.16 2.02 -14.02
N ASN A 31 -2.03 1.17 -13.50
CA ASN A 31 -3.44 1.19 -13.86
C ASN A 31 -4.11 2.42 -13.25
N MET A 32 -5.13 3.00 -13.91
CA MET A 32 -5.73 4.28 -13.47
C MET A 32 -6.29 4.20 -12.05
N GLY A 33 -6.87 3.05 -11.66
CA GLY A 33 -7.34 2.80 -10.30
C GLY A 33 -6.22 2.76 -9.25
N GLU A 34 -5.03 2.24 -9.60
CA GLU A 34 -3.88 2.17 -8.69
C GLU A 34 -3.27 3.55 -8.44
N ALA A 35 -3.22 4.39 -9.48
CA ALA A 35 -2.76 5.77 -9.36
C ALA A 35 -3.71 6.61 -8.48
N LEU A 36 -5.03 6.42 -8.65
CA LEU A 36 -6.05 7.15 -7.89
C LEU A 36 -6.08 6.72 -6.42
N PHE A 37 -5.97 5.41 -6.16
CA PHE A 37 -5.87 4.86 -4.80
C PHE A 37 -4.61 5.38 -4.09
N GLY A 38 -3.46 5.33 -4.76
CA GLY A 38 -2.20 5.84 -4.21
C GLY A 38 -2.28 7.34 -3.90
N ALA A 39 -2.83 8.14 -4.82
CA ALA A 39 -3.03 9.58 -4.60
C ALA A 39 -3.95 9.86 -3.40
N ALA A 40 -5.04 9.09 -3.24
CA ALA A 40 -5.94 9.20 -2.09
C ALA A 40 -5.23 8.88 -0.77
N VAL A 41 -4.39 7.84 -0.74
CA VAL A 41 -3.59 7.48 0.45
C VAL A 41 -2.61 8.60 0.82
N TRP A 42 -1.87 9.15 -0.16
CA TRP A 42 -0.94 10.24 0.09
C TRP A 42 -1.62 11.54 0.53
N LEU A 43 -2.81 11.82 -0.01
CA LEU A 43 -3.66 12.91 0.46
C LEU A 43 -4.14 12.71 1.89
N ALA A 44 -4.55 11.49 2.26
CA ALA A 44 -4.95 11.16 3.62
C ALA A 44 -3.79 11.35 4.61
N ILE A 45 -2.57 10.92 4.23
CA ILE A 45 -1.35 11.11 5.02
C ILE A 45 -1.00 12.60 5.16
N ALA A 46 -1.12 13.37 4.08
CA ALA A 46 -0.88 14.83 4.12
C ALA A 46 -1.89 15.53 5.03
N MET A 47 -3.18 15.16 4.98
CA MET A 47 -4.20 15.69 5.89
C MET A 47 -3.92 15.34 7.35
N LEU A 48 -3.44 14.11 7.62
CA LEU A 48 -2.98 13.67 8.95
C LEU A 48 -1.86 14.53 9.51
N ALA A 49 -0.92 14.94 8.67
CA ALA A 49 0.21 15.78 9.08
C ALA A 49 -0.19 17.23 9.38
N ILE A 50 -1.17 17.77 8.65
CA ILE A 50 -1.62 19.17 8.79
C ILE A 50 -2.51 19.32 10.05
N PHE A 51 -3.36 18.33 10.36
CA PHE A 51 -4.28 18.38 11.49
C PHE A 51 -4.14 17.18 12.46
N PRO A 52 -3.00 17.04 13.15
CA PRO A 52 -2.74 15.91 14.05
C PRO A 52 -3.78 15.83 15.18
N ASP A 53 -4.16 16.97 15.78
CA ASP A 53 -5.07 16.99 16.94
C ASP A 53 -6.52 16.62 16.60
N ARG A 54 -7.00 16.97 15.39
CA ARG A 54 -8.37 16.66 14.95
C ARG A 54 -8.52 15.18 14.65
N ILE A 55 -7.56 14.61 13.93
CA ILE A 55 -7.61 13.20 13.52
C ILE A 55 -7.33 12.29 14.72
N SER A 56 -6.38 12.67 15.57
CA SER A 56 -6.10 11.94 16.80
C SER A 56 -7.34 11.86 17.72
N LYS A 57 -8.08 12.97 17.89
CA LYS A 57 -9.35 12.98 18.63
C LYS A 57 -10.44 12.12 17.97
N MET A 58 -10.54 12.13 16.64
CA MET A 58 -11.52 11.31 15.91
C MET A 58 -11.25 9.81 16.08
N ILE A 59 -9.98 9.39 15.96
CA ILE A 59 -9.58 7.99 16.15
C ILE A 59 -9.73 7.58 17.62
N ALA A 60 -9.34 8.45 18.57
CA ALA A 60 -9.52 8.19 20.00
C ALA A 60 -11.00 7.98 20.38
N HIS A 61 -11.91 8.77 19.79
CA HIS A 61 -13.35 8.62 20.01
C HIS A 61 -13.92 7.33 19.37
N LEU A 62 -13.42 6.95 18.19
CA LEU A 62 -13.86 5.73 17.51
C LEU A 62 -13.35 4.45 18.21
N PHE A 63 -12.15 4.48 18.77
CA PHE A 63 -11.52 3.35 19.45
C PHE A 63 -11.69 3.34 20.98
N GLY A 64 -12.20 4.42 21.59
CA GLY A 64 -12.39 4.53 23.04
C GLY A 64 -11.10 4.63 23.86
N ILE A 65 -10.02 5.15 23.27
CA ILE A 65 -8.69 5.23 23.91
C ILE A 65 -8.50 6.63 24.50
N GLU A 66 -8.26 6.74 25.82
CA GLU A 66 -8.07 8.04 26.51
C GLU A 66 -6.85 8.83 25.99
N SER A 67 -5.83 8.15 25.48
CA SER A 67 -4.64 8.77 24.91
C SER A 67 -4.73 8.91 23.39
N ASN A 68 -4.94 10.16 22.97
CA ASN A 68 -4.91 10.65 21.60
C ASN A 68 -3.70 10.13 20.77
N THR A 69 -2.49 10.16 21.34
CA THR A 69 -1.26 9.74 20.65
C THR A 69 -1.23 8.23 20.39
N ASN A 70 -1.66 7.43 21.37
CA ASN A 70 -1.64 5.97 21.26
C ASN A 70 -2.67 5.47 20.24
N ALA A 71 -3.82 6.13 20.15
CA ALA A 71 -4.87 5.78 19.20
C ALA A 71 -4.37 5.82 17.74
N VAL A 72 -3.61 6.85 17.37
CA VAL A 72 -3.01 6.98 16.03
C VAL A 72 -1.97 5.88 15.79
N MET A 73 -1.16 5.55 16.79
CA MET A 73 -0.17 4.46 16.67
C MET A 73 -0.84 3.10 16.45
N PHE A 74 -1.85 2.77 17.25
CA PHE A 74 -2.58 1.50 17.11
C PHE A 74 -3.31 1.41 15.76
N PHE A 75 -3.91 2.51 15.31
CA PHE A 75 -4.52 2.57 13.99
C PHE A 75 -3.49 2.35 12.88
N GLY A 76 -2.36 3.06 12.93
CA GLY A 76 -1.27 2.91 11.98
C GLY A 76 -0.71 1.49 11.95
N LEU A 77 -0.49 0.89 13.12
CA LEU A 77 -0.09 -0.50 13.24
C LEU A 77 -1.12 -1.45 12.64
N GLY A 78 -2.41 -1.26 12.93
CA GLY A 78 -3.49 -2.07 12.35
C GLY A 78 -3.52 -2.01 10.82
N VAL A 79 -3.38 -0.80 10.25
CA VAL A 79 -3.28 -0.61 8.80
C VAL A 79 -2.04 -1.31 8.24
N LEU A 80 -0.88 -1.16 8.88
CA LEU A 80 0.36 -1.84 8.45
C LEU A 80 0.23 -3.36 8.49
N PHE A 81 -0.33 -3.93 9.55
CA PHE A 81 -0.60 -5.36 9.65
C PHE A 81 -1.55 -5.82 8.55
N TYR A 82 -2.61 -5.05 8.27
CA TYR A 82 -3.54 -5.36 7.19
C TYR A 82 -2.85 -5.35 5.82
N MET A 83 -2.03 -4.34 5.54
CA MET A 83 -1.25 -4.25 4.30
C MET A 83 -0.27 -5.42 4.17
N GLN A 84 0.42 -5.79 5.26
CA GLN A 84 1.31 -6.94 5.29
C GLN A 84 0.58 -8.25 5.00
N TYR A 85 -0.61 -8.42 5.60
CA TYR A 85 -1.47 -9.57 5.35
C TYR A 85 -1.93 -9.65 3.89
N GLN A 86 -2.33 -8.52 3.30
CA GLN A 86 -2.67 -8.47 1.87
C GLN A 86 -1.49 -8.84 0.98
N MET A 87 -0.31 -8.30 1.27
CA MET A 87 0.90 -8.64 0.52
C MET A 87 1.23 -10.13 0.60
N TYR A 88 1.11 -10.72 1.80
CA TYR A 88 1.26 -12.17 1.98
C TYR A 88 0.29 -12.97 1.11
N ARG A 89 -1.00 -12.58 1.05
CA ARG A 89 -1.99 -13.25 0.20
C ARG A 89 -1.64 -13.19 -1.29
N ILE A 90 -1.13 -12.05 -1.76
CA ILE A 90 -0.69 -11.87 -3.15
C ILE A 90 0.48 -12.80 -3.44
N ILE A 91 1.47 -12.88 -2.55
CA ILE A 91 2.63 -13.78 -2.68
C ILE A 91 2.18 -15.25 -2.75
N VAL A 92 1.26 -15.67 -1.89
CA VAL A 92 0.71 -17.04 -1.91
C VAL A 92 0.01 -17.34 -3.23
N ARG A 93 -0.80 -16.40 -3.75
CA ARG A 93 -1.48 -16.56 -5.05
C ARG A 93 -0.47 -16.67 -6.19
N GLN A 94 0.56 -15.83 -6.20
CA GLN A 94 1.62 -15.85 -7.21
C GLN A 94 2.41 -17.17 -7.16
N ARG A 95 2.77 -17.66 -5.96
CA ARG A 95 3.43 -18.96 -5.80
C ARG A 95 2.61 -20.11 -6.39
N ARG A 96 1.29 -20.12 -6.16
CA ARG A 96 0.39 -21.14 -6.74
C ARG A 96 0.35 -21.05 -8.26
N ALA A 97 0.25 -19.84 -8.82
CA ALA A 97 0.25 -19.63 -10.27
C ALA A 97 1.55 -20.12 -10.92
N ILE A 98 2.71 -19.82 -10.33
CA ILE A 98 4.02 -20.30 -10.81
C ILE A 98 4.09 -21.83 -10.76
N SER A 99 3.63 -22.45 -9.67
CA SER A 99 3.63 -23.91 -9.55
C SER A 99 2.75 -24.56 -10.61
N GLU A 100 1.59 -23.98 -10.89
CA GLU A 100 0.66 -24.47 -11.92
C GLU A 100 1.26 -24.32 -13.32
N LEU A 101 1.86 -23.17 -13.62
CA LEU A 101 2.57 -22.93 -14.88
C LEU A 101 3.69 -23.94 -15.09
N ASN A 102 4.54 -24.18 -14.09
CA ASN A 102 5.62 -25.16 -14.19
C ASN A 102 5.10 -26.58 -14.45
N ARG A 103 3.96 -26.96 -13.83
CA ARG A 103 3.33 -28.26 -14.09
C ARG A 103 2.86 -28.38 -15.54
N GLN A 104 2.21 -27.34 -16.07
CA GLN A 104 1.73 -27.32 -17.45
C GLN A 104 2.89 -27.35 -18.45
N LEU A 105 3.98 -26.63 -18.18
CA LEU A 105 5.20 -26.72 -18.99
C LEU A 105 5.79 -28.13 -18.98
N ALA A 106 5.92 -28.76 -17.81
CA ALA A 106 6.48 -30.11 -17.71
C ALA A 106 5.66 -31.16 -18.47
N ILE A 107 4.32 -31.08 -18.42
CA ILE A 107 3.42 -31.98 -19.17
C ILE A 107 3.58 -31.75 -20.68
N ARG A 108 3.56 -30.48 -21.12
CA ARG A 108 3.72 -30.13 -22.53
C ARG A 108 5.08 -30.58 -23.09
N ASP A 109 6.15 -30.42 -22.32
CA ASP A 109 7.49 -30.84 -22.72
C ASP A 109 7.60 -32.37 -22.83
N PHE A 110 6.86 -33.11 -22.00
CA PHE A 110 6.78 -34.57 -22.06
C PHE A 110 6.00 -35.04 -23.30
N GLU A 111 4.83 -34.46 -23.59
CA GLU A 111 4.04 -34.77 -24.79
C GLU A 111 4.84 -34.50 -26.08
N GLN A 112 5.55 -33.38 -26.14
CA GLN A 112 6.39 -33.04 -27.30
C GLN A 112 7.58 -33.98 -27.51
N GLN A 113 8.07 -34.64 -26.46
CA GLN A 113 9.11 -35.66 -26.56
C GLN A 113 8.53 -37.00 -27.02
N ALA A 114 7.33 -37.36 -26.54
CA ALA A 114 6.63 -38.57 -26.95
C ALA A 114 6.24 -38.54 -28.44
N ASP A 115 5.79 -37.40 -28.96
CA ASP A 115 5.42 -37.24 -30.39
C ASP A 115 6.63 -37.29 -31.34
N LYS A 116 7.86 -37.14 -30.83
CA LYS A 116 9.11 -37.15 -31.62
C LYS A 116 9.83 -38.51 -31.62
N ALA A 117 9.38 -39.46 -30.80
CA ALA A 117 9.96 -40.80 -30.65
C ALA A 117 9.17 -41.83 -31.45
#